data_AF-A0A7V5PZ25-F1
#
_entry.id   AF-A0A7V5PZ25-F1
#
_cell.length_a   1.000
_cell.length_b   1.000
_cell.length_c   1.000
_cell.angle_alpha   90.00
_cell.angle_beta   90.00
_cell.angle_gamma   90.00
#
_symmetry.space_group_name_H-M   'P 1'
#
loop_
_entity.id
_entity.type
_entity.pdbx_description
1 polymer ?
#
loop_
_entity_poly.entity_id
_entity_poly.type
_entity_poly.pdbx_seq_one_letter_code
_entity_poly.pdbx_strand_id
1 'polypeptide(L)'
;MNSYRVDLELRSGVSTPLAADTLWGHIAWGIRYHEGETSLRSWLERYDDGEPPIVLSDPVPAGWWPAPTLPPPATPAAPPTLKEADLQKQRSRRAWVCHKDWNSVAGGLSAEAMLALPISSPEAGVRVPIAHAAINRLSNGTAQEGGGTLYTRRRTFFADPNRFDVWVLADAPADTIRQWFNWGLLGGYGKHASSGAGHLVVCGVYEESFPTPSKPNAGLLLAAATPTKSDPHKGFVSIGVRCGRLGGLF
;
A
#
# COMPACT_ATOMS: atom_id res chain seq x y z
N MET A 1 1.28 -3.61 21.98
CA MET A 1 0.56 -3.34 20.72
C MET A 1 -0.48 -4.40 20.45
N ASN A 2 -1.70 -3.95 20.15
CA ASN A 2 -2.76 -4.77 19.60
C ASN A 2 -2.73 -4.68 18.07
N SER A 3 -3.29 -5.68 17.40
CA SER A 3 -3.42 -5.71 15.95
C SER A 3 -4.85 -5.36 15.53
N TYR A 4 -4.94 -4.52 14.51
CA TYR A 4 -6.19 -4.06 13.94
C TYR A 4 -6.17 -4.20 12.42
N ARG A 5 -7.35 -4.35 11.84
CA ARG A 5 -7.60 -4.21 10.41
C ARG A 5 -8.47 -2.98 10.17
N VAL A 6 -7.93 -2.01 9.43
CA VAL A 6 -8.65 -0.83 8.96
C VAL A 6 -9.15 -1.09 7.55
N ASP A 7 -10.46 -0.98 7.36
CA ASP A 7 -11.13 -1.18 6.08
C ASP A 7 -11.33 0.17 5.39
N LEU A 8 -10.74 0.31 4.21
CA LEU A 8 -10.76 1.52 3.40
C LEU A 8 -11.54 1.30 2.09
N GLU A 9 -12.38 2.26 1.73
CA GLU A 9 -13.05 2.32 0.43
C GLU A 9 -12.47 3.46 -0.41
N LEU A 10 -12.00 3.15 -1.62
CA LEU A 10 -11.52 4.15 -2.57
C LEU A 10 -12.67 4.60 -3.48
N ARG A 11 -13.12 5.86 -3.33
CA ARG A 11 -14.27 6.44 -4.03
C ARG A 11 -13.91 7.31 -5.24
N SER A 12 -12.67 7.21 -5.71
CA SER A 12 -12.18 8.01 -6.85
C SER A 12 -10.94 7.37 -7.45
N GLY A 13 -10.52 7.83 -8.65
CA GLY A 13 -9.21 7.44 -9.15
C GLY A 13 -8.07 7.99 -8.27
N VAL A 14 -6.96 7.26 -8.17
CA VAL A 14 -5.78 7.63 -7.37
C VAL A 14 -4.56 7.91 -8.26
N SER A 15 -3.80 8.95 -7.94
CA SER A 15 -2.57 9.31 -8.69
C SER A 15 -1.28 8.85 -8.02
N THR A 16 -1.29 8.64 -6.70
CA THR A 16 -0.19 8.05 -5.95
C THR A 16 -0.53 6.59 -5.64
N PRO A 17 0.37 5.61 -5.84
CA PRO A 17 0.15 4.25 -5.37
C PRO A 17 -0.20 4.22 -3.88
N LEU A 18 -1.09 3.32 -3.47
CA LEU A 18 -1.41 3.12 -2.06
C LEU A 18 -0.21 2.53 -1.35
N ALA A 19 0.20 3.13 -0.23
CA ALA A 19 1.38 2.72 0.52
C ALA A 19 1.32 3.23 1.98
N ALA A 20 1.92 2.47 2.88
CA ALA A 20 1.99 2.73 4.32
C ALA A 20 2.70 4.05 4.63
N ASP A 21 3.83 4.31 3.97
CA ASP A 21 4.65 5.51 4.14
C ASP A 21 3.85 6.80 3.87
N THR A 22 3.01 6.77 2.85
CA THR A 22 2.18 7.89 2.44
C THR A 22 0.98 8.04 3.39
N LEU A 23 0.35 6.94 3.81
CA LEU A 23 -0.72 6.98 4.83
C LEU A 23 -0.20 7.52 6.17
N TRP A 24 0.97 7.06 6.60
CA TRP A 24 1.64 7.55 7.81
C TRP A 24 1.86 9.06 7.74
N GLY A 25 2.35 9.56 6.60
CA GLY A 25 2.53 11.00 6.38
C GLY A 25 1.22 11.78 6.46
N HIS A 26 0.13 11.25 5.90
CA HIS A 26 -1.20 11.84 6.02
C HIS A 26 -1.69 11.88 7.47
N ILE A 27 -1.52 10.80 8.22
CA ILE A 27 -1.87 10.74 9.65
C ILE A 27 -1.09 11.80 10.44
N ALA A 28 0.22 11.91 10.22
CA ALA A 28 1.04 12.91 10.88
C ALA A 28 0.57 14.35 10.60
N TRP A 29 0.20 14.66 9.34
CA TRP A 29 -0.41 15.94 8.99
C TRP A 29 -1.78 16.15 9.65
N GLY A 30 -2.61 15.11 9.68
CA GLY A 30 -3.89 15.13 10.38
C GLY A 30 -3.73 15.50 11.85
N ILE A 31 -2.81 14.84 12.56
CA ILE A 31 -2.47 15.15 13.96
C ILE A 31 -2.02 16.61 14.09
N ARG A 32 -1.09 17.08 13.24
CA ARG A 32 -0.63 18.47 13.28
C ARG A 32 -1.76 19.48 13.11
N TYR A 33 -2.69 19.25 12.19
CA TYR A 33 -3.78 20.19 11.93
C TYR A 33 -4.86 20.19 13.00
N HIS A 34 -5.14 19.04 13.60
CA HIS A 34 -6.22 18.90 14.58
C HIS A 34 -5.75 19.10 16.03
N GLU A 35 -4.50 18.76 16.34
CA GLU A 35 -3.97 18.78 17.71
C GLU A 35 -2.75 19.70 17.89
N GLY A 36 -2.22 20.26 16.79
CA GLY A 36 -1.10 21.20 16.82
C GLY A 36 0.29 20.54 16.76
N GLU A 37 1.31 21.38 16.67
CA GLU A 37 2.70 20.94 16.48
C GLU A 37 3.27 20.18 17.69
N THR A 38 2.92 20.60 18.91
CA THR A 38 3.38 19.94 20.14
C THR A 38 2.93 18.48 20.18
N SER A 39 1.66 18.22 19.87
CA SER A 39 1.09 16.87 19.85
C SER A 39 1.74 16.00 18.77
N LEU A 40 1.96 16.56 17.57
CA LEU A 40 2.72 15.85 16.52
C LEU A 40 4.14 15.49 17.00
N ARG A 41 4.83 16.43 17.66
CA ARG A 41 6.20 16.18 18.13
C ARG A 41 6.25 15.04 19.14
N SER A 42 5.38 15.08 20.15
CA SER A 42 5.28 14.00 21.14
C SER A 42 4.87 12.66 20.50
N TRP A 43 4.05 12.69 19.45
CA TRP A 43 3.70 11.49 18.68
C TRP A 43 4.89 10.92 17.89
N LEU A 44 5.76 11.79 17.35
CA LEU A 44 6.98 11.38 16.64
C LEU A 44 8.08 10.87 17.59
N GLU A 45 8.29 11.53 18.73
CA GLU A 45 9.30 11.15 19.74
C GLU A 45 9.14 9.69 20.19
N ARG A 46 7.89 9.21 20.26
CA ARG A 46 7.59 7.80 20.55
C ARG A 46 8.19 6.80 19.55
N TYR A 47 8.39 7.16 18.29
CA TYR A 47 9.11 6.30 17.34
C TYR A 47 10.59 6.21 17.68
N ASP A 48 11.20 7.33 18.09
CA ASP A 48 12.61 7.38 18.48
C ASP A 48 12.85 6.61 19.79
N ASP A 49 11.86 6.60 20.68
CA ASP A 49 11.88 5.83 21.94
C ASP A 49 11.59 4.34 21.75
N GLY A 50 11.27 3.89 20.52
CA GLY A 50 10.97 2.48 20.23
C GLY A 50 9.56 2.03 20.65
N GLU A 51 8.67 2.97 20.98
CA GLU A 51 7.27 2.73 21.35
C GLU A 51 6.31 3.38 20.34
N PRO A 52 6.40 3.02 19.04
CA PRO A 52 5.69 3.73 17.98
C PRO A 52 4.19 3.78 18.27
N PRO A 53 3.50 4.91 18.11
CA PRO A 53 2.06 4.99 18.35
C PRO A 53 1.26 4.12 17.38
N ILE A 54 1.77 3.95 16.16
CA ILE A 54 1.16 3.15 15.10
C ILE A 54 2.20 2.60 14.13
N VAL A 55 2.03 1.36 13.67
CA VAL A 55 2.78 0.74 12.57
C VAL A 55 1.78 0.23 11.54
N LEU A 56 2.04 0.50 10.26
CA LEU A 56 1.08 0.28 9.16
C LEU A 56 1.61 -0.74 8.15
N SER A 57 0.74 -1.59 7.63
CA SER A 57 0.97 -2.27 6.34
C SER A 57 0.69 -1.32 5.17
N ASP A 58 1.16 -1.69 3.97
CA ASP A 58 0.62 -1.11 2.75
C ASP A 58 -0.88 -1.47 2.64
N PRO A 59 -1.73 -0.62 2.05
CA PRO A 59 -3.09 -1.01 1.72
C PRO A 59 -3.12 -2.14 0.71
N VAL A 60 -3.72 -3.26 1.09
CA VAL A 60 -3.85 -4.46 0.25
C VAL A 60 -5.31 -4.64 -0.16
N PRO A 61 -5.62 -5.14 -1.36
CA PRO A 61 -7.01 -5.43 -1.73
C PRO A 61 -7.68 -6.31 -0.69
N ALA A 62 -8.91 -5.98 -0.29
CA ALA A 62 -9.57 -6.63 0.82
C ALA A 62 -9.69 -8.15 0.61
N GLY A 63 -9.27 -8.94 1.62
CA GLY A 63 -9.24 -10.40 1.52
C GLY A 63 -8.02 -10.99 0.79
N TRP A 64 -6.98 -10.19 0.55
CA TRP A 64 -5.74 -10.61 -0.10
C TRP A 64 -4.50 -10.23 0.71
N TRP A 65 -3.50 -11.11 0.65
CA TRP A 65 -2.13 -10.85 1.08
C TRP A 65 -1.24 -10.50 -0.11
N PRO A 66 -0.19 -9.69 0.07
CA PRO A 66 0.82 -9.53 -0.95
C PRO A 66 1.56 -10.86 -1.12
N ALA A 67 1.83 -11.25 -2.36
CA ALA A 67 2.61 -12.43 -2.63
C ALA A 67 4.05 -12.23 -2.09
N PRO A 68 4.58 -13.16 -1.28
CA PRO A 68 5.91 -13.03 -0.72
C PRO A 68 6.97 -13.12 -1.83
N THR A 69 8.04 -12.35 -1.66
CA THR A 69 9.25 -12.55 -2.48
C THR A 69 9.96 -13.79 -1.96
N LEU A 70 10.18 -14.75 -2.85
CA LEU A 70 10.75 -16.06 -2.52
C LEU A 70 11.97 -16.36 -3.37
N PRO A 71 12.84 -17.30 -2.96
CA PRO A 71 13.89 -17.81 -3.83
C PRO A 71 13.27 -18.36 -5.13
N PRO A 72 14.03 -18.33 -6.24
CA PRO A 72 13.59 -19.04 -7.43
C PRO A 72 13.37 -20.53 -7.11
N PRO A 73 12.34 -21.17 -7.69
CA PRO A 73 12.10 -22.59 -7.50
C PRO A 73 13.26 -23.42 -8.03
N ALA A 74 13.40 -24.65 -7.55
CA ALA A 74 14.43 -25.56 -8.05
C ALA A 74 14.31 -25.76 -9.58
N THR A 75 15.46 -25.86 -10.25
CA THR A 75 15.47 -26.17 -11.68
C THR A 75 14.97 -27.60 -11.90
N PRO A 76 13.95 -27.81 -12.74
CA PRO A 76 13.44 -29.16 -13.00
C PRO A 76 14.50 -30.00 -13.72
N ALA A 77 14.53 -31.30 -13.40
CA ALA A 77 15.50 -32.24 -13.98
C ALA A 77 15.34 -32.46 -15.49
N ALA A 78 14.12 -32.24 -16.01
CA ALA A 78 13.80 -32.27 -17.43
C ALA A 78 13.32 -30.89 -17.87
N PRO A 79 13.58 -30.48 -19.13
CA PRO A 79 13.05 -29.24 -19.66
C PRO A 79 11.51 -29.28 -19.66
N PRO A 80 10.83 -28.24 -19.15
CA PRO A 80 9.39 -28.19 -19.13
C PRO A 80 8.83 -28.08 -20.55
N THR A 81 7.61 -28.56 -20.76
CA THR A 81 6.85 -28.25 -21.97
C THR A 81 6.55 -26.75 -22.04
N LEU A 82 6.26 -26.23 -23.24
CA LEU A 82 5.89 -24.82 -23.42
C LEU A 82 4.71 -24.41 -22.51
N LYS A 83 3.71 -25.29 -22.38
CA LYS A 83 2.53 -25.05 -21.55
C LYS A 83 2.88 -24.96 -20.05
N GLU A 84 3.77 -25.82 -19.57
CA GLU A 84 4.24 -25.79 -18.18
C GLU A 84 5.07 -24.55 -17.90
N ALA A 85 5.96 -24.18 -18.83
CA ALA A 85 6.77 -22.96 -18.73
C ALA A 85 5.91 -21.69 -18.69
N ASP A 86 4.88 -21.61 -19.55
CA ASP A 86 3.94 -20.48 -19.55
C ASP A 86 3.14 -20.41 -18.25
N LEU A 87 2.67 -21.55 -17.74
CA LEU A 87 1.92 -21.61 -16.48
C LEU A 87 2.80 -21.19 -15.29
N GLN A 88 4.05 -21.66 -15.26
CA GLN A 88 5.02 -21.28 -14.24
C GLN A 88 5.31 -19.78 -14.28
N LYS A 89 5.48 -19.22 -15.48
CA LYS A 89 5.68 -17.78 -15.69
C LYS A 89 4.47 -16.94 -15.27
N GLN A 90 3.25 -17.44 -15.49
CA GLN A 90 2.04 -16.77 -15.01
C GLN A 90 1.96 -16.80 -13.47
N ARG A 91 2.22 -17.96 -12.87
CA ARG A 91 2.17 -18.14 -11.41
C ARG A 91 3.26 -17.34 -10.68
N SER A 92 4.46 -17.22 -11.26
CA SER A 92 5.56 -16.44 -10.68
C SER A 92 5.35 -14.92 -10.74
N ARG A 93 4.42 -14.44 -11.58
CA ARG A 93 4.03 -13.02 -11.67
C ARG A 93 2.89 -12.64 -10.73
N ARG A 94 2.42 -13.57 -9.90
CA ARG A 94 1.34 -13.33 -8.94
C ARG A 94 1.78 -12.24 -7.95
N ALA A 95 0.99 -11.18 -7.85
CA ALA A 95 1.19 -10.12 -6.87
C ALA A 95 0.40 -10.36 -5.57
N TRP A 96 -0.63 -11.21 -5.59
CA TRP A 96 -1.61 -11.35 -4.51
C TRP A 96 -1.95 -12.82 -4.22
N VAL A 97 -2.18 -13.14 -2.95
CA VAL A 97 -2.68 -14.45 -2.50
C VAL A 97 -3.96 -14.24 -1.71
N CYS A 98 -5.05 -14.90 -2.07
CA CYS A 98 -6.31 -14.78 -1.34
C CYS A 98 -6.16 -15.36 0.08
N HIS A 99 -6.79 -14.76 1.08
CA HIS A 99 -6.74 -15.22 2.48
C HIS A 99 -7.09 -16.70 2.64
N LYS A 100 -8.07 -17.19 1.87
CA LYS A 100 -8.49 -18.61 1.89
C LYS A 100 -7.35 -19.57 1.52
N ASP A 101 -6.53 -19.17 0.55
CA ASP A 101 -5.46 -19.99 0.01
C ASP A 101 -4.19 -19.86 0.86
N TRP A 102 -3.98 -18.70 1.48
CA TRP A 102 -2.82 -18.41 2.33
C TRP A 102 -2.61 -19.42 3.45
N ASN A 103 -3.70 -19.84 4.12
CA ASN A 103 -3.62 -20.81 5.21
C ASN A 103 -2.99 -22.15 4.79
N SER A 104 -3.10 -22.53 3.52
CA SER A 104 -2.51 -23.75 2.99
C SER A 104 -0.99 -23.68 2.81
N VAL A 105 -0.42 -22.48 2.71
CA VAL A 105 1.01 -22.26 2.43
C VAL A 105 1.77 -21.58 3.56
N ALA A 106 1.08 -20.92 4.49
CA ALA A 106 1.69 -20.12 5.56
C ALA A 106 2.61 -20.93 6.50
N GLY A 107 2.31 -22.21 6.74
CA GLY A 107 3.08 -23.10 7.63
C GLY A 107 4.26 -23.83 6.99
N GLY A 108 4.70 -23.40 5.82
CA GLY A 108 5.73 -24.07 5.03
C GLY A 108 5.99 -23.33 3.72
N LEU A 109 6.12 -22.01 3.82
CA LEU A 109 6.17 -21.13 2.66
C LEU A 109 7.38 -21.48 1.77
N SER A 110 7.12 -21.82 0.52
CA SER A 110 8.13 -22.13 -0.50
C SER A 110 7.66 -21.71 -1.89
N ALA A 111 8.59 -21.61 -2.85
CA ALA A 111 8.26 -21.28 -4.23
C ALA A 111 7.33 -22.33 -4.85
N GLU A 112 7.56 -23.60 -4.55
CA GLU A 112 6.76 -24.74 -5.00
C GLU A 112 5.33 -24.68 -4.43
N ALA A 113 5.20 -24.40 -3.13
CA ALA A 113 3.89 -24.24 -2.48
C ALA A 113 3.11 -23.08 -3.10
N MET A 114 3.76 -21.95 -3.36
CA MET A 114 3.16 -20.78 -4.01
C MET A 114 2.77 -21.05 -5.48
N LEU A 115 3.59 -21.81 -6.21
CA LEU A 115 3.28 -22.23 -7.58
C LEU A 115 2.12 -23.24 -7.62
N ALA A 116 1.89 -24.02 -6.57
CA ALA A 116 0.78 -24.96 -6.50
C ALA A 116 -0.59 -24.29 -6.31
N LEU A 117 -0.62 -23.06 -5.79
CA LEU A 117 -1.87 -22.32 -5.54
C LEU A 117 -2.65 -22.03 -6.83
N PRO A 118 -4.00 -21.98 -6.76
CA PRO A 118 -4.83 -21.59 -7.89
C PRO A 118 -4.46 -20.19 -8.37
N ILE A 119 -4.53 -19.95 -9.69
CA ILE A 119 -4.32 -18.61 -10.24
C ILE A 119 -5.56 -17.79 -9.94
N SER A 120 -5.39 -16.77 -9.11
CA SER A 120 -6.44 -15.85 -8.72
C SER A 120 -5.82 -14.47 -8.50
N SER A 121 -6.55 -13.42 -8.84
CA SER A 121 -6.15 -12.04 -8.57
C SER A 121 -7.36 -11.20 -8.18
N PRO A 122 -7.20 -10.17 -7.34
CA PRO A 122 -8.19 -9.14 -7.19
C PRO A 122 -8.37 -8.40 -8.52
N GLU A 123 -9.47 -7.66 -8.64
CA GLU A 123 -9.65 -6.76 -9.78
C GLU A 123 -8.53 -5.71 -9.80
N ALA A 124 -7.85 -5.61 -10.94
CA ALA A 124 -6.72 -4.72 -11.10
C ALA A 124 -7.17 -3.31 -11.46
N GLY A 125 -6.50 -2.31 -10.91
CA GLY A 125 -6.70 -0.92 -11.31
C GLY A 125 -6.23 -0.67 -12.75
N VAL A 126 -7.01 0.08 -13.51
CA VAL A 126 -6.68 0.54 -14.86
C VAL A 126 -5.98 1.88 -14.78
N ARG A 127 -4.72 1.94 -15.25
CA ARG A 127 -3.93 3.17 -15.27
C ARG A 127 -4.14 3.92 -16.59
N VAL A 128 -4.74 5.10 -16.51
CA VAL A 128 -5.13 5.92 -17.65
C VAL A 128 -4.33 7.23 -17.69
N PRO A 129 -3.79 7.63 -18.85
CA PRO A 129 -3.29 8.98 -19.08
C PRO A 129 -4.46 9.96 -19.29
N ILE A 130 -4.50 11.03 -18.51
CA ILE A 130 -5.48 12.11 -18.62
C ILE A 130 -4.75 13.37 -19.11
N ALA A 131 -5.18 13.92 -20.23
CA ALA A 131 -4.63 15.14 -20.78
C ALA A 131 -5.28 16.39 -20.14
N HIS A 132 -4.47 17.40 -19.85
CA HIS A 132 -4.89 18.67 -19.28
C HIS A 132 -4.25 19.83 -20.05
N ALA A 133 -5.00 20.89 -20.30
CA ALA A 133 -4.47 22.14 -20.83
C ALA A 133 -4.39 23.19 -19.72
N ALA A 134 -3.28 23.94 -19.64
CA ALA A 134 -3.22 25.16 -18.85
C ALA A 134 -3.74 26.35 -19.67
N ILE A 135 -4.62 27.15 -19.08
CA ILE A 135 -5.18 28.34 -19.73
C ILE A 135 -4.49 29.57 -19.14
N ASN A 136 -3.86 30.37 -20.01
CA ASN A 136 -3.37 31.67 -19.62
C ASN A 136 -4.56 32.64 -19.52
N ARG A 137 -4.83 33.13 -18.30
CA ARG A 137 -5.98 34.01 -18.04
C ARG A 137 -5.83 35.43 -18.60
N LEU A 138 -4.60 35.86 -18.94
CA LEU A 138 -4.36 37.16 -19.56
C LEU A 138 -4.65 37.15 -21.06
N SER A 139 -4.25 36.07 -21.76
CA SER A 139 -4.51 35.90 -23.19
C SER A 139 -5.81 35.15 -23.49
N ASN A 140 -6.48 34.63 -22.45
CA ASN A 140 -7.65 33.75 -22.51
C ASN A 140 -7.47 32.57 -23.49
N GLY A 141 -6.23 32.07 -23.59
CA GLY A 141 -5.84 31.04 -24.54
C GLY A 141 -4.84 30.06 -23.94
N THR A 142 -4.57 28.98 -24.67
CA THR A 142 -3.63 27.92 -24.27
C THR A 142 -2.21 28.15 -24.79
N ALA A 143 -2.00 29.19 -25.61
CA ALA A 143 -0.70 29.54 -26.16
C ALA A 143 0.17 30.28 -25.14
N GLN A 144 1.40 29.81 -24.96
CA GLN A 144 2.47 30.47 -24.19
C GLN A 144 3.75 30.47 -25.06
N GLU A 145 4.59 31.50 -24.89
CA GLU A 145 5.95 31.48 -25.47
C GLU A 145 6.72 30.28 -24.89
N GLY A 146 7.25 29.41 -25.77
CA GLY A 146 8.06 28.25 -25.37
C GLY A 146 7.39 26.87 -25.50
N GLY A 147 6.12 26.80 -25.92
CA GLY A 147 5.45 25.53 -26.26
C GLY A 147 4.14 25.29 -25.52
N GLY A 148 3.34 24.36 -26.05
CA GLY A 148 1.95 24.13 -25.65
C GLY A 148 1.75 23.75 -24.18
N THR A 149 0.65 24.22 -23.62
CA THR A 149 0.22 24.01 -22.23
C THR A 149 -0.43 22.65 -21.96
N LEU A 150 -0.35 21.71 -22.92
CA LEU A 150 -0.91 20.37 -22.80
C LEU A 150 0.05 19.46 -22.05
N TYR A 151 -0.39 18.91 -20.91
CA TYR A 151 0.38 17.94 -20.15
C TYR A 151 -0.50 16.77 -19.74
N THR A 152 0.12 15.61 -19.54
CA THR A 152 -0.58 14.38 -19.19
C THR A 152 -0.31 14.02 -17.74
N ARG A 153 -1.37 13.67 -17.00
CA ARG A 153 -1.29 13.08 -15.67
C ARG A 153 -1.73 11.63 -15.74
N ARG A 154 -1.09 10.76 -14.95
CA ARG A 154 -1.54 9.37 -14.82
C ARG A 154 -2.47 9.24 -13.62
N ARG A 155 -3.58 8.54 -13.82
CA ARG A 155 -4.54 8.21 -12.76
C ARG A 155 -4.92 6.74 -12.87
N THR A 156 -5.03 6.08 -11.73
CA THR A 156 -5.44 4.68 -11.64
C THR A 156 -6.88 4.64 -11.16
N PHE A 157 -7.74 3.97 -11.90
CA PHE A 157 -9.14 3.74 -11.56
C PHE A 157 -9.35 2.27 -11.23
N PHE A 158 -10.24 1.99 -10.32
CA PHE A 158 -10.62 0.64 -9.94
C PHE A 158 -12.12 0.49 -10.15
N ALA A 159 -12.59 -0.72 -10.39
CA ALA A 159 -14.02 -0.98 -10.46
C ALA A 159 -14.62 -0.99 -9.05
N ASP A 160 -15.86 -0.49 -8.93
CA ASP A 160 -16.54 -0.38 -7.65
C ASP A 160 -17.29 -1.67 -7.28
N PRO A 161 -17.36 -2.03 -5.97
CA PRO A 161 -16.69 -1.39 -4.85
C PRO A 161 -15.21 -1.80 -4.74
N ASN A 162 -14.31 -0.83 -4.56
CA ASN A 162 -12.89 -1.12 -4.38
C ASN A 162 -12.44 -0.91 -2.94
N ARG A 163 -12.20 -2.03 -2.24
CA ARG A 163 -11.89 -2.07 -0.81
C ARG A 163 -10.47 -2.52 -0.56
N PHE A 164 -9.84 -1.90 0.43
CA PHE A 164 -8.49 -2.22 0.86
C PHE A 164 -8.47 -2.44 2.37
N ASP A 165 -7.72 -3.46 2.79
CA ASP A 165 -7.36 -3.66 4.18
C ASP A 165 -6.01 -3.00 4.46
N VAL A 166 -5.92 -2.29 5.58
CA VAL A 166 -4.65 -1.83 6.17
C VAL A 166 -4.51 -2.49 7.52
N TRP A 167 -3.47 -3.30 7.69
CA TRP A 167 -3.14 -3.92 8.96
C TRP A 167 -2.34 -2.94 9.80
N VAL A 168 -2.71 -2.84 11.06
CA VAL A 168 -2.20 -1.83 11.99
C VAL A 168 -1.77 -2.49 13.29
N LEU A 169 -0.56 -2.20 13.74
CA LEU A 169 -0.16 -2.43 15.14
C LEU A 169 -0.18 -1.10 15.88
N ALA A 170 -0.89 -1.03 17.00
CA ALA A 170 -1.01 0.19 17.79
C ALA A 170 -1.28 -0.12 19.27
N ASP A 171 -0.89 0.79 20.15
CA ASP A 171 -1.28 0.79 21.57
C ASP A 171 -2.52 1.66 21.84
N ALA A 172 -3.03 2.33 20.80
CA ALA A 172 -4.25 3.13 20.87
C ALA A 172 -5.50 2.26 20.65
N PRO A 173 -6.67 2.63 21.23
CA PRO A 173 -7.93 1.96 20.95
C PRO A 173 -8.41 2.21 19.52
N ALA A 174 -9.29 1.35 19.02
CA ALA A 174 -9.82 1.40 17.66
C ALA A 174 -10.40 2.77 17.26
N ASP A 175 -11.06 3.47 18.18
CA ASP A 175 -11.63 4.80 17.92
C ASP A 175 -10.55 5.87 17.65
N THR A 176 -9.44 5.83 18.38
CA THR A 176 -8.29 6.72 18.16
C THR A 176 -7.63 6.42 16.82
N ILE A 177 -7.46 5.14 16.47
CA ILE A 177 -6.93 4.73 15.16
C ILE A 177 -7.84 5.25 14.04
N ARG A 178 -9.15 5.04 14.18
CA ARG A 178 -10.14 5.55 13.23
C ARG A 178 -10.06 7.07 13.07
N GLN A 179 -9.91 7.79 14.18
CA GLN A 179 -9.78 9.24 14.18
C GLN A 179 -8.52 9.71 13.43
N TRP A 180 -7.36 9.10 13.69
CA TRP A 180 -6.12 9.41 12.98
C TRP A 180 -6.24 9.21 11.46
N PHE A 181 -6.84 8.09 11.03
CA PHE A 181 -7.10 7.87 9.61
C PHE A 181 -8.07 8.90 9.03
N ASN A 182 -9.16 9.22 9.73
CA ASN A 182 -10.12 10.22 9.27
C ASN A 182 -9.49 11.60 9.12
N TRP A 183 -8.67 12.03 10.08
CA TRP A 183 -7.94 13.30 10.00
C TRP A 183 -6.96 13.31 8.83
N GLY A 184 -6.17 12.25 8.67
CA GLY A 184 -5.20 12.17 7.59
C GLY A 184 -5.83 12.12 6.19
N LEU A 185 -7.00 11.50 6.06
CA LEU A 185 -7.66 11.30 4.76
C LEU A 185 -8.66 12.40 4.38
N LEU A 186 -8.92 13.37 5.28
CA LEU A 186 -9.91 14.44 5.07
C LEU A 186 -9.67 15.22 3.77
N GLY A 187 -8.41 15.51 3.44
CA GLY A 187 -8.02 16.26 2.24
C GLY A 187 -7.84 15.43 0.97
N GLY A 188 -8.01 14.10 1.06
CA GLY A 188 -7.70 13.13 0.01
C GLY A 188 -6.25 12.63 0.01
N TYR A 189 -6.06 11.41 -0.49
CA TYR A 189 -4.79 10.70 -0.47
C TYR A 189 -3.87 11.07 -1.65
N GLY A 190 -2.70 11.59 -1.30
CA GLY A 190 -1.55 11.68 -2.19
C GLY A 190 -1.64 12.84 -3.19
N LYS A 191 -1.05 12.65 -4.37
CA LYS A 191 -0.99 13.72 -5.39
C LYS A 191 -2.37 14.00 -5.95
N HIS A 192 -2.62 15.27 -6.26
CA HIS A 192 -3.84 15.75 -6.92
C HIS A 192 -5.12 15.58 -6.09
N ALA A 193 -4.97 15.46 -4.77
CA ALA A 193 -6.08 15.41 -3.83
C ALA A 193 -7.01 16.64 -3.93
N SER A 194 -6.44 17.84 -4.11
CA SER A 194 -7.20 19.07 -4.35
C SER A 194 -8.04 19.09 -5.64
N SER A 195 -7.79 18.17 -6.57
CA SER A 195 -8.60 17.96 -7.78
C SER A 195 -9.46 16.68 -7.69
N GLY A 196 -9.72 16.21 -6.47
CA GLY A 196 -10.60 15.08 -6.18
C GLY A 196 -9.98 13.72 -6.42
N ALA A 197 -8.65 13.57 -6.33
CA ALA A 197 -7.97 12.27 -6.40
C ALA A 197 -7.74 11.65 -5.02
N GLY A 198 -7.76 10.31 -4.95
CA GLY A 198 -7.44 9.59 -3.73
C GLY A 198 -8.44 9.77 -2.59
N HIS A 199 -9.71 10.03 -2.88
CA HIS A 199 -10.77 10.03 -1.87
C HIS A 199 -10.92 8.62 -1.27
N LEU A 200 -10.31 8.42 -0.10
CA LEU A 200 -10.40 7.20 0.70
C LEU A 200 -11.31 7.44 1.91
N VAL A 201 -12.14 6.46 2.23
CA VAL A 201 -13.06 6.53 3.37
C VAL A 201 -12.81 5.35 4.30
N VAL A 202 -12.77 5.62 5.61
CA VAL A 202 -12.66 4.58 6.63
C VAL A 202 -14.02 3.95 6.87
N CYS A 203 -14.20 2.71 6.42
CA CYS A 203 -15.43 1.95 6.60
C CYS A 203 -15.51 1.28 7.98
N GLY A 204 -14.37 0.89 8.54
CA GLY A 204 -14.31 0.27 9.86
C GLY A 204 -12.88 0.08 10.36
N VAL A 205 -12.76 -0.10 11.67
CA VAL A 205 -11.53 -0.50 12.35
C VAL A 205 -11.89 -1.66 13.27
N TYR A 206 -11.27 -2.81 13.05
CA TYR A 206 -11.59 -4.05 13.74
C TYR A 206 -10.35 -4.53 14.47
N GLU A 207 -10.46 -4.83 15.75
CA GLU A 207 -9.40 -5.56 16.45
C GLU A 207 -9.37 -7.00 15.90
N GLU A 208 -8.27 -7.37 15.28
CA GLU A 208 -8.14 -8.62 14.54
C GLU A 208 -6.69 -9.10 14.59
N SER A 209 -6.48 -10.36 14.96
CA SER A 209 -5.15 -10.97 15.02
C SER A 209 -4.66 -11.43 13.66
N PHE A 210 -3.35 -11.27 13.42
CA PHE A 210 -2.72 -11.87 12.25
C PHE A 210 -2.86 -13.40 12.25
N PRO A 211 -3.05 -14.01 11.07
CA PRO A 211 -3.05 -15.46 10.96
C PRO A 211 -1.68 -16.00 11.37
N THR A 212 -1.65 -16.81 12.44
CA THR A 212 -0.42 -17.43 12.92
C THR A 212 -0.39 -18.90 12.49
N PRO A 213 0.51 -19.30 11.57
CA PRO A 213 0.61 -20.70 11.18
C PRO A 213 1.20 -21.54 12.32
N SER A 214 0.84 -22.82 12.38
CA SER A 214 1.32 -23.74 13.42
C SER A 214 2.84 -24.01 13.37
N LYS A 215 3.45 -23.84 12.20
CA LYS A 215 4.90 -24.01 11.96
C LYS A 215 5.43 -22.88 11.07
N PRO A 216 5.64 -21.67 11.61
CA PRO A 216 6.17 -20.56 10.82
C PRO A 216 7.61 -20.85 10.38
N ASN A 217 7.91 -20.60 9.11
CA ASN A 217 9.26 -20.77 8.55
C ASN A 217 9.85 -19.46 7.97
N ALA A 218 9.07 -18.39 7.93
CA ALA A 218 9.48 -17.08 7.42
C ALA A 218 8.62 -15.96 8.03
N GLY A 219 9.15 -14.73 8.00
CA GLY A 219 8.38 -13.50 8.25
C GLY A 219 8.09 -12.78 6.93
N LEU A 220 6.95 -12.09 6.86
CA LEU A 220 6.56 -11.28 5.70
C LEU A 220 6.43 -9.81 6.11
N LEU A 221 7.17 -8.94 5.42
CA LEU A 221 6.96 -7.51 5.53
C LEU A 221 5.74 -7.13 4.69
N LEU A 222 4.75 -6.51 5.33
CA LEU A 222 3.51 -6.04 4.68
C LEU A 222 3.58 -4.58 4.22
N ALA A 223 4.71 -3.91 4.46
CA ALA A 223 5.00 -2.57 3.98
C ALA A 223 6.50 -2.45 3.63
N ALA A 224 6.83 -1.41 2.86
CA ALA A 224 8.23 -1.04 2.67
C ALA A 224 8.88 -0.66 4.02
N ALA A 225 10.09 -1.13 4.25
CA ALA A 225 10.88 -0.82 5.43
C ALA A 225 12.29 -0.39 5.03
N THR A 226 12.92 0.44 5.87
CA THR A 226 14.32 0.81 5.74
C THR A 226 15.10 -0.02 6.77
N PRO A 227 15.85 -1.06 6.34
CA PRO A 227 16.55 -1.92 7.28
C PRO A 227 17.69 -1.17 7.98
N THR A 228 17.85 -1.47 9.26
CA THR A 228 18.94 -1.05 10.13
C THR A 228 20.03 -2.13 10.19
N LYS A 229 21.18 -1.82 10.81
CA LYS A 229 22.29 -2.78 10.93
C LYS A 229 21.95 -4.02 11.75
N SER A 230 20.96 -3.93 12.65
CA SER A 230 20.51 -5.02 13.52
C SER A 230 19.45 -5.91 12.86
N ASP A 231 18.90 -5.51 11.71
CA ASP A 231 17.84 -6.29 11.08
C ASP A 231 18.37 -7.58 10.44
N PRO A 232 17.53 -8.62 10.32
CA PRO A 232 17.92 -9.87 9.68
C PRO A 232 18.44 -9.66 8.26
N HIS A 233 19.67 -10.10 8.00
CA HIS A 233 20.31 -10.01 6.68
C HIS A 233 19.90 -11.14 5.72
N LYS A 234 19.25 -12.20 6.24
CA LYS A 234 18.78 -13.33 5.43
C LYS A 234 17.32 -13.11 5.04
N GLY A 235 17.07 -12.92 3.75
CA GLY A 235 15.73 -12.78 3.22
C GLY A 235 15.74 -12.51 1.72
N PHE A 236 14.57 -12.59 1.11
CA PHE A 236 14.35 -12.22 -0.28
C PHE A 236 13.50 -10.96 -0.30
N VAL A 237 14.03 -9.89 -0.90
CA VAL A 237 13.41 -8.57 -0.89
C VAL A 237 13.47 -7.94 -2.26
N SER A 238 12.46 -7.13 -2.57
CA SER A 238 12.51 -6.21 -3.70
C SER A 238 13.01 -4.85 -3.22
N ILE A 239 14.04 -4.32 -3.87
CA ILE A 239 14.56 -2.98 -3.57
C ILE A 239 13.83 -1.96 -4.45
N GLY A 240 13.40 -0.86 -3.84
CA GLY A 240 12.78 0.27 -4.53
C GLY A 240 13.29 1.59 -3.97
N VAL A 241 13.16 2.66 -4.76
CA VAL A 241 13.50 4.03 -4.35
C VAL A 241 12.21 4.81 -4.14
N ARG A 242 12.08 5.47 -2.99
CA ARG A 242 11.00 6.40 -2.68
C ARG A 242 11.55 7.81 -2.76
N CYS A 243 10.92 8.64 -3.59
CA CYS A 243 11.27 10.06 -3.74
C CYS A 243 10.00 10.91 -3.80
N GLY A 244 10.05 12.08 -3.18
CA GLY A 244 8.90 12.96 -3.05
C GLY A 244 9.30 14.35 -2.58
N ARG A 245 8.32 15.26 -2.61
CA ARG A 245 8.41 16.55 -1.94
C ARG A 245 7.57 16.47 -0.67
N LEU A 246 7.97 17.17 0.38
CA LEU A 246 7.16 17.30 1.58
C LEU A 246 5.84 18.00 1.21
N GLY A 247 4.71 17.40 1.57
CA GLY A 247 3.37 17.96 1.41
C GLY A 247 2.92 18.75 2.65
N GLY A 248 1.63 19.05 2.75
CA GLY A 248 1.00 19.54 3.99
C GLY A 248 1.13 21.04 4.29
N LEU A 249 1.51 21.85 3.31
CA LEU A 249 1.18 23.27 3.33
C LEU A 249 0.00 23.45 2.37
N PHE A 250 -1.20 23.46 2.93
CA PHE A 250 -2.43 23.84 2.23
C PHE A 250 -2.71 25.33 2.47
#